data_AF-A0AAE1VXU5-F1
#
_entry.id   AF-A0AAE1VXU5-F1
#
_cell.length_a   1.000
_cell.length_b   1.000
_cell.length_c   1.000
_cell.angle_alpha   90.00
_cell.angle_beta   90.00
_cell.angle_gamma   90.00
#
_symmetry.space_group_name_H-M   'P 1'
#
loop_
_entity.id
_entity.type
_entity.pdbx_description
1 polymer ?
#
loop_
_entity_poly.entity_id
_entity_poly.type
_entity_poly.pdbx_seq_one_letter_code
_entity_poly.pdbx_strand_id
1 'polypeptide(L)'
;MKASLILSLSLLLCLVNIQQCHGGEGDVLLKFLEARQTKQLFTTNFNEGQVEAEERVNSALGSIIPPKGSKEDDKISALPGNQVSRLAPDYFTGITQTSWSGDTDYIGSVTTSRYVIDKIKTPVKKSWYPWHFQGEVGGYAVEYQNLTFVTVRGSGHFVPGYQPRRALTLFSTFISGTLPPEYHK
;
A
#
# COMPACT_ATOMS: atom_id res chain seq x y z
N MET A 1 30.86 -32.87 -33.82
CA MET A 1 29.45 -32.63 -34.22
C MET A 1 28.45 -32.71 -33.04
N LYS A 2 28.81 -32.30 -31.81
CA LYS A 2 27.91 -32.41 -30.63
C LYS A 2 27.51 -31.07 -30.00
N ALA A 3 28.28 -30.00 -30.19
CA ALA A 3 27.99 -28.68 -29.63
C ALA A 3 26.87 -27.92 -30.38
N SER A 4 26.74 -28.13 -31.69
CA SER A 4 25.78 -27.40 -32.52
C SER A 4 24.32 -27.83 -32.26
N LEU A 5 24.11 -29.11 -31.91
CA LEU A 5 22.80 -29.64 -31.51
C LEU A 5 22.32 -29.13 -30.14
N ILE A 6 23.25 -28.83 -29.22
CA ILE A 6 22.92 -28.34 -27.87
C ILE A 6 22.50 -26.87 -27.93
N LEU A 7 23.19 -26.07 -28.74
CA LEU A 7 22.83 -24.66 -28.98
C LEU A 7 21.47 -24.53 -29.68
N SER A 8 21.16 -25.39 -30.66
CA SER A 8 19.85 -25.38 -31.31
C SER A 8 18.72 -25.79 -30.37
N LEU A 9 18.95 -26.77 -29.48
CA LEU A 9 17.94 -27.20 -28.51
C LEU A 9 17.68 -26.13 -27.43
N SER A 10 18.72 -25.41 -27.00
CA SER A 10 18.60 -24.30 -26.05
C SER A 10 17.82 -23.13 -26.63
N LEU A 11 18.04 -22.80 -27.90
CA LEU A 11 17.35 -21.70 -28.56
C LEU A 11 15.87 -22.04 -28.82
N LEU A 12 15.57 -23.30 -29.14
CA LEU A 12 14.20 -23.78 -29.28
C LEU A 12 13.44 -23.75 -27.94
N LEU A 13 14.09 -24.11 -26.83
CA LEU A 13 13.49 -24.02 -25.49
C LEU A 13 13.18 -22.56 -25.09
N CYS A 14 14.04 -21.60 -25.47
CA CYS A 14 13.77 -20.18 -25.24
C CYS A 14 12.54 -19.69 -26.02
N LEU A 15 12.35 -20.12 -27.27
CA LEU A 15 11.21 -19.70 -28.08
C LEU A 15 9.88 -20.27 -27.59
N VAL A 16 9.86 -21.52 -27.10
CA VAL A 16 8.64 -22.13 -26.53
C VAL A 16 8.21 -21.45 -25.23
N ASN A 17 9.16 -20.98 -24.40
CA ASN A 17 8.85 -20.23 -23.18
C ASN A 17 8.31 -18.81 -23.44
N ILE A 18 8.62 -18.19 -24.58
CA ILE A 18 8.07 -16.88 -24.95
C ILE A 18 6.58 -17.01 -25.33
N GLN A 19 6.15 -18.16 -25.88
CA GLN A 19 4.75 -18.38 -26.26
C GLN A 19 3.83 -18.70 -25.06
N GLN A 20 4.35 -19.13 -23.91
CA GLN A 20 3.58 -19.29 -22.68
C GLN A 20 3.46 -18.00 -21.85
N CYS A 21 4.17 -16.93 -22.23
CA CYS A 21 4.03 -15.60 -21.60
C CYS A 21 2.94 -14.71 -22.25
N HIS A 22 2.31 -15.16 -23.34
CA HIS A 22 1.13 -14.52 -23.92
C HIS A 22 -0.16 -15.34 -23.70
N GLY A 23 -0.34 -15.79 -22.45
CA GLY A 23 -1.61 -16.35 -21.98
C GLY A 23 -2.48 -15.28 -21.30
N GLY A 24 -3.43 -14.71 -22.04
CA GLY A 24 -4.63 -14.08 -21.47
C GLY A 24 -4.56 -12.58 -21.21
N GLU A 25 -4.65 -11.78 -22.28
CA GLU A 25 -4.92 -10.34 -22.21
C GLU A 25 -6.40 -10.09 -21.84
N GLY A 26 -6.71 -10.25 -20.56
CA GLY A 26 -7.76 -9.45 -19.95
C GLY A 26 -7.08 -8.22 -19.41
N ASP A 27 -7.19 -7.08 -20.09
CA ASP A 27 -6.62 -5.81 -19.65
C ASP A 27 -7.29 -5.38 -18.33
N VAL A 28 -6.71 -5.85 -17.22
CA VAL A 28 -7.13 -5.55 -15.85
C VAL A 28 -7.02 -4.06 -15.58
N LEU A 29 -6.09 -3.38 -16.25
CA LEU A 29 -5.89 -1.95 -16.13
C LEU A 29 -7.04 -1.21 -16.83
N LEU A 30 -7.42 -1.62 -18.04
CA LEU A 30 -8.58 -1.06 -18.75
C LEU A 30 -9.88 -1.32 -17.98
N LYS A 31 -10.10 -2.54 -17.48
CA LYS A 31 -11.28 -2.82 -16.63
C LYS A 31 -11.29 -2.00 -15.34
N PHE A 32 -10.12 -1.75 -14.75
CA PHE A 32 -10.00 -0.89 -13.58
C PHE A 32 -10.26 0.59 -13.92
N LEU A 33 -9.79 1.06 -15.07
CA LEU A 33 -10.00 2.43 -15.55
C LEU A 33 -11.47 2.67 -15.95
N GLU A 34 -12.13 1.73 -16.62
CA GLU A 34 -13.55 1.77 -16.97
C GLU A 34 -14.45 1.75 -15.72
N ALA A 35 -14.14 0.91 -14.73
CA ALA A 35 -14.84 0.88 -13.45
C ALA A 35 -14.71 2.21 -12.68
N ARG A 36 -13.62 2.95 -12.89
CA ARG A 36 -13.40 4.26 -12.26
C ARG A 36 -14.14 5.38 -12.99
N GLN A 37 -14.23 5.33 -14.32
CA GLN A 37 -15.02 6.28 -15.11
C GLN A 37 -16.53 6.14 -14.88
N THR A 38 -17.05 4.90 -14.76
CA THR A 38 -18.48 4.66 -14.47
C THR A 38 -18.91 5.19 -13.09
N LYS A 39 -18.02 5.15 -12.08
CA LYS A 39 -18.28 5.79 -10.78
C LYS A 39 -18.30 7.32 -10.87
N GLN A 40 -17.47 7.93 -11.72
CA GLN A 40 -17.51 9.38 -11.94
C GLN A 40 -18.77 9.82 -12.67
N LEU A 41 -19.21 9.09 -13.72
CA LEU A 41 -20.44 9.41 -14.46
C LEU A 41 -21.71 9.29 -13.60
N PHE A 42 -21.73 8.34 -12.65
CA PHE A 42 -22.85 8.20 -11.71
C PHE A 42 -22.92 9.36 -10.72
N THR A 43 -21.79 10.02 -10.42
CA THR A 43 -21.75 11.15 -9.48
C THR A 43 -22.15 12.47 -10.16
N THR A 44 -22.03 12.57 -11.49
CA THR A 44 -22.40 13.80 -12.23
C THR A 44 -23.88 13.90 -12.59
N ASN A 45 -24.64 12.81 -12.54
CA ASN A 45 -26.07 12.80 -12.92
C ASN A 45 -27.03 13.02 -11.74
N PHE A 46 -26.54 13.33 -10.55
CA PHE A 46 -27.37 13.51 -9.34
C PHE A 46 -28.02 14.90 -9.22
N ASN A 47 -27.80 15.82 -10.16
CA ASN A 47 -28.28 17.20 -10.03
C ASN A 47 -29.43 17.60 -10.97
N GLU A 48 -29.99 16.70 -11.78
CA GLU A 48 -31.01 17.11 -12.77
C GLU A 48 -32.07 16.02 -13.04
N GLY A 49 -32.84 15.64 -12.01
CA GLY A 49 -33.94 14.68 -12.22
C GLY A 49 -34.62 14.15 -10.98
N GLN A 50 -34.71 14.94 -9.90
CA GLN A 50 -35.54 14.59 -8.75
C GLN A 50 -37.00 14.93 -9.10
N VAL A 51 -37.87 13.91 -9.17
CA VAL A 51 -39.23 13.87 -8.59
C VAL A 51 -40.09 12.70 -9.16
N GLU A 52 -39.83 12.14 -10.36
CA GLU A 52 -40.75 11.12 -10.94
C GLU A 52 -40.28 9.65 -10.87
N ALA A 53 -39.06 9.36 -10.39
CA ALA A 53 -38.54 7.98 -10.39
C ALA A 53 -38.76 7.20 -9.07
N GLU A 54 -39.20 7.85 -7.98
CA GLU A 54 -39.26 7.21 -6.66
C GLU A 54 -40.43 6.23 -6.49
N GLU A 55 -41.51 6.34 -7.28
CA GLU A 55 -42.68 5.48 -7.10
C GLU A 55 -42.55 4.11 -7.78
N ARG A 56 -41.79 4.00 -8.89
CA ARG A 56 -41.61 2.73 -9.61
C ARG A 56 -40.54 1.82 -9.01
N VAL A 57 -39.60 2.36 -8.22
CA VAL A 57 -38.51 1.57 -7.60
C VAL A 57 -39.00 0.82 -6.36
N ASN A 58 -39.96 1.37 -5.62
CA ASN A 58 -40.45 0.77 -4.37
C ASN A 58 -41.23 -0.54 -4.57
N SER A 59 -41.81 -0.77 -5.76
CA SER A 59 -42.52 -2.03 -6.08
C SER A 59 -41.59 -3.19 -6.46
N ALA A 60 -40.34 -2.94 -6.83
CA ALA A 60 -39.38 -3.97 -7.23
C ALA A 60 -38.40 -4.36 -6.12
N LEU A 61 -38.51 -3.75 -4.93
CA LEU A 61 -37.57 -3.86 -3.83
C LEU A 61 -37.85 -5.04 -2.86
N GLY A 62 -38.50 -6.10 -3.35
CA GLY A 62 -38.83 -7.29 -2.54
C GLY A 62 -37.68 -8.29 -2.34
N SER A 63 -36.54 -8.11 -3.01
CA SER A 63 -35.36 -8.97 -2.81
C SER A 63 -34.09 -8.27 -3.24
N ILE A 64 -33.66 -7.28 -2.45
CA ILE A 64 -32.28 -6.80 -2.52
C ILE A 64 -31.57 -7.37 -1.30
N ILE A 65 -30.75 -8.39 -1.53
CA ILE A 65 -29.70 -8.75 -0.59
C ILE A 65 -28.82 -7.50 -0.46
N PRO A 66 -28.68 -6.89 0.73
CA PRO A 66 -27.89 -5.68 0.86
C PRO A 66 -26.45 -5.97 0.41
N PRO A 67 -25.82 -5.07 -0.36
CA PRO A 67 -24.42 -5.23 -0.73
C PRO A 67 -23.59 -5.33 0.54
N LYS A 68 -22.84 -6.43 0.69
CA LYS A 68 -21.99 -6.67 1.86
C LYS A 68 -20.97 -5.52 1.97
N GLY A 69 -21.02 -4.78 3.08
CA GLY A 69 -20.21 -3.57 3.31
C GLY A 69 -21.02 -2.27 3.27
N SER A 70 -22.26 -2.27 3.78
CA SER A 70 -22.98 -1.01 4.02
C SER A 70 -22.32 -0.25 5.18
N LYS A 71 -22.33 1.08 5.10
CA LYS A 71 -21.69 1.96 6.09
C LYS A 71 -22.33 1.80 7.49
N GLU A 72 -23.54 1.26 7.52
CA GLU A 72 -24.33 0.93 8.68
C GLU A 72 -23.83 -0.35 9.36
N ASP A 73 -23.36 -1.33 8.60
CA ASP A 73 -22.78 -2.58 9.11
C ASP A 73 -21.35 -2.37 9.66
N ASP A 74 -20.67 -1.30 9.24
CA ASP A 74 -19.32 -0.94 9.68
C ASP A 74 -19.30 -0.02 10.93
N LYS A 75 -20.46 0.22 11.56
CA LYS A 75 -20.56 1.08 12.75
C LYS A 75 -19.87 0.44 13.95
N ILE A 76 -18.75 1.03 14.35
CA ILE A 76 -18.06 0.67 15.59
C ILE A 76 -18.92 1.13 16.78
N SER A 77 -19.43 0.19 17.58
CA SER A 77 -20.36 0.46 18.69
C SER A 77 -19.70 1.17 19.89
N ALA A 78 -18.37 1.10 20.01
CA ALA A 78 -17.58 1.84 20.96
C ALA A 78 -16.14 2.01 20.45
N LEU A 79 -15.52 3.16 20.72
CA LEU A 79 -14.10 3.34 20.45
C LEU A 79 -13.30 2.41 21.36
N PRO A 80 -12.34 1.63 20.82
CA PRO A 80 -11.39 0.94 21.67
C PRO A 80 -10.66 2.00 22.50
N GLY A 81 -10.74 1.89 23.84
CA GLY A 81 -10.08 2.84 24.74
C GLY A 81 -8.59 3.01 24.44
N ASN A 82 -7.98 4.11 24.88
CA ASN A 82 -6.58 4.44 24.58
C ASN A 82 -5.62 3.30 24.99
N GLN A 83 -5.15 2.51 24.01
CA GLN A 83 -4.26 1.36 24.23
C GLN A 83 -2.78 1.76 24.32
N VAL A 84 -2.43 3.04 24.09
CA VAL A 84 -1.02 3.50 24.01
C VAL A 84 -0.28 3.32 25.34
N SER A 85 -0.99 3.36 26.47
CA SER A 85 -0.42 3.13 27.81
C SER A 85 -0.04 1.68 28.09
N ARG A 86 -0.37 0.73 27.20
CA ARG A 86 -0.09 -0.70 27.36
C ARG A 86 1.08 -1.22 26.52
N LEU A 87 1.79 -0.34 25.80
CA LEU A 87 2.96 -0.72 25.00
C LEU A 87 4.16 -0.89 25.95
N ALA A 88 4.34 -2.12 26.46
CA ALA A 88 5.49 -2.49 27.27
C ALA A 88 6.81 -2.37 26.47
N PRO A 89 7.97 -2.22 27.13
CA PRO A 89 9.28 -2.13 26.47
C PRO A 89 9.58 -3.34 25.56
N ASP A 90 8.97 -4.49 25.88
CA ASP A 90 9.21 -5.77 25.20
C ASP A 90 8.37 -5.97 23.93
N TYR A 91 7.65 -4.93 23.48
CA TYR A 91 6.65 -5.02 22.40
C TYR A 91 7.23 -5.55 21.07
N PHE A 92 8.54 -5.39 20.84
CA PHE A 92 9.23 -5.90 19.64
C PHE A 92 10.29 -6.97 19.96
N THR A 93 10.15 -7.72 21.05
CA THR A 93 11.11 -8.79 21.38
C THR A 93 11.02 -9.94 20.37
N GLY A 94 12.16 -10.34 19.81
CA GLY A 94 12.26 -11.46 18.87
C GLY A 94 11.80 -11.19 17.42
N ILE A 95 11.28 -9.98 17.11
CA ILE A 95 10.81 -9.62 15.77
C ILE A 95 11.34 -8.22 15.41
N THR A 96 11.90 -8.07 14.20
CA THR A 96 12.25 -6.75 13.67
C THR A 96 11.04 -6.16 12.93
N GLN A 97 10.59 -4.99 13.36
CA GLN A 97 9.48 -4.30 12.72
C GLN A 97 9.96 -3.11 11.89
N THR A 98 9.33 -2.90 10.74
CA THR A 98 9.46 -1.65 9.98
C THR A 98 8.10 -0.99 9.90
N SER A 99 8.03 0.30 10.25
CA SER A 99 6.85 1.14 10.08
C SER A 99 7.16 2.30 9.15
N TRP A 100 6.22 2.62 8.27
CA TRP A 100 6.35 3.73 7.34
C TRP A 100 5.14 4.66 7.38
N SER A 101 5.38 5.97 7.19
CA SER A 101 4.34 7.00 7.13
C SER A 101 4.59 7.93 5.95
N GLY A 102 3.52 8.29 5.25
CA GLY A 102 3.57 9.33 4.22
C GLY A 102 3.66 10.72 4.87
N ASP A 103 4.59 11.56 4.41
CA ASP A 103 4.82 12.87 5.01
C ASP A 103 3.73 13.91 4.74
N THR A 104 2.81 13.64 3.80
CA THR A 104 1.64 14.49 3.53
C THR A 104 0.34 13.89 4.07
N ASP A 105 0.39 12.83 4.88
CA ASP A 105 -0.79 12.27 5.55
C ASP A 105 -1.15 13.09 6.79
N TYR A 106 -2.37 13.62 6.84
CA TYR A 106 -2.87 14.34 8.01
C TYR A 106 -3.56 13.41 9.03
N ILE A 107 -4.11 12.28 8.59
CA ILE A 107 -4.85 11.34 9.46
C ILE A 107 -3.84 10.48 10.24
N GLY A 108 -2.90 9.86 9.53
CA GLY A 108 -1.80 9.05 10.06
C GLY A 108 -0.46 9.78 10.02
N SER A 109 -0.42 11.00 10.58
CA SER A 109 0.73 11.89 10.43
C SER A 109 2.03 11.36 11.02
N VAL A 110 3.16 11.75 10.42
CA VAL A 110 4.51 11.47 10.91
C VAL A 110 4.68 11.92 12.37
N THR A 111 4.08 13.04 12.76
CA THR A 111 4.14 13.56 14.13
C THR A 111 3.49 12.59 15.12
N THR A 112 2.30 12.08 14.80
CA THR A 112 1.59 11.11 15.64
C THR A 112 2.38 9.81 15.76
N SER A 113 2.91 9.27 14.65
CA SER A 113 3.73 8.06 14.67
C SER A 113 4.98 8.24 15.55
N ARG A 114 5.70 9.36 15.40
CA ARG A 114 6.88 9.67 16.22
C ARG A 114 6.55 9.82 17.70
N TYR A 115 5.41 10.42 18.02
CA TYR A 115 4.94 10.54 19.40
C TYR A 115 4.72 9.15 20.03
N VAL A 116 4.07 8.22 19.32
CA VAL A 116 3.86 6.85 19.81
C VAL A 116 5.20 6.12 19.99
N ILE A 117 6.12 6.25 19.01
CA ILE A 117 7.45 5.62 19.09
C ILE A 117 8.23 6.14 20.30
N ASP A 118 8.17 7.44 20.60
CA ASP A 118 8.80 8.01 21.80
C ASP A 118 8.24 7.43 23.10
N LYS A 119 6.96 7.04 23.14
CA LYS A 119 6.35 6.40 24.32
C LYS A 119 6.81 4.96 24.53
N ILE A 120 7.21 4.25 23.48
CA ILE A 120 7.77 2.89 23.58
C ILE A 120 9.17 2.91 24.21
N LYS A 121 9.87 4.06 24.18
CA LYS A 121 11.21 4.26 24.77
C LYS A 121 12.27 3.26 24.26
N THR A 122 12.14 2.82 23.01
CA THR A 122 13.17 1.98 22.37
C THR A 122 14.44 2.80 22.07
N PRO A 123 15.65 2.27 22.37
CA PRO A 123 16.91 2.97 22.09
C PRO A 123 17.14 3.21 20.60
N VAL A 124 17.71 4.36 20.25
CA VAL A 124 18.12 4.68 18.86
C VAL A 124 19.43 3.95 18.55
N LYS A 125 19.46 3.15 17.48
CA LYS A 125 20.67 2.53 16.92
C LYS A 125 21.31 3.41 15.85
N LYS A 126 20.48 4.04 15.01
CA LYS A 126 20.91 4.95 13.96
C LYS A 126 20.02 6.18 13.91
N SER A 127 20.65 7.34 14.12
CA SER A 127 19.98 8.64 14.10
C SER A 127 19.34 8.95 12.74
N TRP A 128 18.35 9.84 12.76
CA TRP A 128 17.59 10.32 11.59
C TRP A 128 18.48 10.63 10.38
N TYR A 129 18.29 9.89 9.29
CA TYR A 129 19.08 10.02 8.06
C TYR A 129 18.19 10.02 6.81
N PRO A 130 18.59 10.72 5.73
CA PRO A 130 17.87 10.68 4.47
C PRO A 130 18.15 9.36 3.74
N TRP A 131 17.08 8.67 3.34
CA TRP A 131 17.21 7.51 2.45
C TRP A 131 16.91 7.94 1.00
N HIS A 132 17.52 7.25 0.05
CA HIS A 132 17.54 7.67 -1.34
C HIS A 132 16.90 6.65 -2.27
N PHE A 133 16.22 7.15 -3.29
CA PHE A 133 15.69 6.34 -4.38
C PHE A 133 16.07 7.03 -5.68
N GLN A 134 16.82 6.33 -6.54
CA GLN A 134 17.23 6.85 -7.86
C GLN A 134 17.94 8.22 -7.79
N GLY A 135 18.81 8.41 -6.80
CA GLY A 135 19.58 9.65 -6.62
C GLY A 135 18.81 10.80 -5.96
N GLU A 136 17.53 10.62 -5.65
CA GLU A 136 16.71 11.60 -4.93
C GLU A 136 16.41 11.17 -3.50
N VAL A 137 16.12 12.14 -2.63
CA VAL A 137 15.63 11.86 -1.28
C VAL A 137 14.25 11.20 -1.35
N GLY A 138 14.21 9.92 -1.00
CA GLY A 138 13.00 9.10 -0.87
C GLY A 138 12.16 9.47 0.35
N GLY A 139 12.85 9.95 1.39
CA GLY A 139 12.31 10.36 2.68
C GLY A 139 13.40 10.26 3.75
N TYR A 140 13.02 9.98 4.99
CA TYR A 140 13.96 9.83 6.11
C TYR A 140 13.70 8.56 6.91
N ALA A 141 14.72 8.07 7.60
CA ALA A 141 14.60 6.88 8.43
C ALA A 141 15.35 7.02 9.76
N VAL A 142 14.88 6.29 10.78
CA VAL A 142 15.56 6.06 12.07
C VAL A 142 15.55 4.58 12.34
N GLU A 143 16.69 4.05 12.75
CA GLU A 143 16.76 2.71 13.31
C GLU A 143 16.76 2.80 14.83
N TYR A 144 15.83 2.08 15.45
CA TYR A 144 15.78 1.80 16.87
C TYR A 144 16.10 0.33 17.14
N GLN A 145 16.18 -0.07 18.41
CA GLN A 145 16.24 -1.47 18.77
C GLN A 145 14.94 -2.17 18.31
N ASN A 146 15.08 -3.11 17.37
CA ASN A 146 14.02 -3.95 16.78
C ASN A 146 12.89 -3.19 16.05
N LEU A 147 13.06 -1.89 15.79
CA LEU A 147 12.09 -1.06 15.08
C LEU A 147 12.82 -0.12 14.12
N THR A 148 12.40 -0.08 12.86
CA THR A 148 12.80 0.96 11.90
C THR A 148 11.59 1.82 11.56
N PHE A 149 11.71 3.13 11.72
CA PHE A 149 10.68 4.09 11.30
C PHE A 149 11.13 4.83 10.06
N VAL A 150 10.28 4.89 9.05
CA VAL A 150 10.57 5.49 7.75
C VAL A 150 9.49 6.48 7.34
N THR A 151 9.88 7.63 6.80
CA THR A 151 8.96 8.53 6.10
C THR A 151 9.12 8.38 4.60
N VAL A 152 8.02 8.58 3.86
CA VAL A 152 8.04 8.58 2.40
C VAL A 152 7.66 9.98 1.93
N ARG A 153 8.62 10.64 1.29
CA ARG A 153 8.47 12.00 0.79
C ARG A 153 7.44 12.05 -0.35
N GLY A 154 6.50 13.00 -0.25
CA GLY A 154 5.46 13.24 -1.25
C GLY A 154 4.38 12.16 -1.25
N SER A 155 4.10 11.56 -0.09
CA SER A 155 3.12 10.50 0.05
C SER A 155 2.08 10.82 1.11
N GLY A 156 0.81 10.53 0.82
CA GLY A 156 -0.28 10.53 1.81
C GLY A 156 -0.45 9.18 2.50
N HIS A 157 -1.66 8.96 3.05
CA HIS A 157 -2.03 7.78 3.84
C HIS A 157 -1.75 6.44 3.12
N PHE A 158 -2.12 6.35 1.85
CA PHE A 158 -1.94 5.16 1.02
C PHE A 158 -0.60 5.19 0.29
N VAL A 159 0.49 4.93 1.01
CA VAL A 159 1.86 5.07 0.47
C VAL A 159 2.10 4.38 -0.89
N PRO A 160 1.71 3.11 -1.10
CA PRO A 160 1.89 2.46 -2.40
C PRO A 160 1.07 3.11 -3.53
N GLY A 161 -0.02 3.81 -3.21
CA GLY A 161 -0.84 4.52 -4.17
C GLY A 161 -0.22 5.83 -4.65
N TYR A 162 0.45 6.57 -3.75
CA TYR A 162 1.11 7.84 -4.09
C TYR A 162 2.53 7.65 -4.63
N GLN A 163 3.30 6.74 -4.04
CA GLN A 163 4.72 6.56 -4.29
C GLN A 163 5.07 5.08 -4.51
N PRO A 164 4.54 4.42 -5.56
CA PRO A 164 4.61 2.97 -5.74
C PRO A 164 6.05 2.42 -5.81
N ARG A 165 6.96 3.11 -6.50
CA ARG A 165 8.36 2.67 -6.66
C ARG A 165 9.15 2.74 -5.35
N ARG A 166 8.92 3.82 -4.59
CA ARG A 166 9.48 4.04 -3.26
C ARG A 166 8.93 3.03 -2.25
N ALA A 167 7.62 2.77 -2.29
CA ALA A 167 6.97 1.76 -1.47
C ALA A 167 7.52 0.35 -1.74
N LEU A 168 7.68 -0.02 -3.01
CA LEU A 168 8.28 -1.31 -3.39
C LEU A 168 9.72 -1.43 -2.86
N THR A 169 10.51 -0.38 -2.96
CA THR A 169 11.88 -0.36 -2.42
C THR A 169 11.87 -0.63 -0.92
N LEU A 170 11.02 0.05 -0.15
CA LEU A 170 10.90 -0.17 1.29
C LEU A 170 10.39 -1.58 1.64
N PHE A 171 9.47 -2.12 0.85
CA PHE A 171 9.00 -3.48 1.02
C PHE A 171 10.12 -4.51 0.77
N SER A 172 10.92 -4.31 -0.28
CA SER A 172 12.08 -5.17 -0.55
C SER A 172 13.14 -5.09 0.55
N THR A 173 13.44 -3.90 1.08
CA THR A 173 14.39 -3.76 2.18
C THR A 173 13.86 -4.40 3.47
N PHE A 174 12.56 -4.29 3.74
CA PHE A 174 11.92 -4.93 4.88
C PHE A 174 12.06 -6.46 4.82
N ILE A 175 11.72 -7.08 3.67
CA ILE A 175 11.86 -8.55 3.50
C ILE A 175 13.32 -8.98 3.65
N SER A 176 14.25 -8.18 3.14
CA SER A 176 15.68 -8.49 3.18
C SER A 176 16.31 -8.26 4.55
N GLY A 177 15.58 -7.69 5.51
CA GLY A 177 16.12 -7.31 6.82
C GLY A 177 17.16 -6.19 6.75
N THR A 178 17.16 -5.40 5.67
CA THR A 178 18.11 -4.32 5.43
C THR A 178 17.47 -2.96 5.69
N LEU A 179 18.28 -1.97 6.03
CA LEU A 179 17.82 -0.59 6.16
C LEU A 179 17.50 0.06 4.81
N PRO A 180 16.63 1.09 4.78
CA PRO A 180 16.45 1.92 3.60
C PRO A 180 17.80 2.42 3.05
N PRO A 181 17.99 2.40 1.72
CA PRO A 181 19.27 2.70 1.10
C PRO A 181 19.70 4.14 1.36
N GLU A 182 20.96 4.31 1.72
CA GLU A 182 21.59 5.62 1.80
C GLU A 182 22.13 6.05 0.43
N TYR A 183 22.47 7.32 0.32
CA TYR A 183 23.17 7.79 -0.88
C TYR A 183 24.58 7.21 -0.91
N HIS A 184 24.82 6.30 -1.84
CA HIS A 184 26.16 5.84 -2.19
C HIS A 184 26.67 6.72 -3.34
N LYS A 185 27.74 7.47 -3.06
CA LYS A 185 28.46 8.28 -4.06
C LYS A 185 29.20 7.40 -5.06
#